data_AF-A0A498IID8-F1
#
_entry.id   AF-A0A498IID8-F1
#
_cell.length_a   1.000
_cell.length_b   1.000
_cell.length_c   1.000
_cell.angle_alpha   90.00
_cell.angle_beta   90.00
_cell.angle_gamma   90.00
#
_symmetry.space_group_name_H-M   'P 1'
#
loop_
_entity.id
_entity.type
_entity.pdbx_description
1 polymer ?
#
loop_
_entity_poly.entity_id
_entity_poly.type
_entity_poly.pdbx_seq_one_letter_code
_entity_poly.pdbx_strand_id
1 'polypeptide(L)'
;MAPKTPTQNPEEMKAFLFSLLKPQTPSSSPTNLLLLHRHHQRRSITKVRLKWVKNRSIDHIIETEIDLKAACLLKDAIKRSPTGFLTAKSFADWQKLLGLTVPDLGLPDGFEKVLVPKYPDCFRIVKASNGVGCLKAIQWPKEYAVSELQMSREGGYLGDEYRQIKKGETVLAFPMNFPRGYGGQKKVRAWMEEFQKLPYISPYEDSRHIDPKSDLMEKRVVGVLHEFLSLTLHKKTKRNYLRSLREELNLPHKFMRIITRYPGIFYLSFKCKTTTVSPREG
;
A
#
# COMPACT_ATOMS: atom_id res chain seq x y z
N MET A 1 13.64 27.31 30.88
CA MET A 1 12.40 26.79 30.27
C MET A 1 12.79 26.01 29.02
N ALA A 2 12.69 24.68 29.06
CA ALA A 2 13.01 23.83 27.91
C ALA A 2 11.92 23.99 26.82
N PRO A 3 12.28 24.08 25.53
CA PRO A 3 11.30 24.05 24.45
C PRO A 3 10.76 22.62 24.30
N LYS A 4 9.45 22.49 24.42
CA LYS A 4 8.72 21.23 24.17
C LYS A 4 8.97 20.81 22.71
N THR A 5 9.50 19.60 22.53
CA THR A 5 9.55 18.90 21.25
C THR A 5 8.16 18.79 20.64
N PRO A 6 7.97 19.07 19.33
CA PRO A 6 6.69 18.87 18.69
C PRO A 6 6.42 17.37 18.59
N THR A 7 5.37 16.92 19.27
CA THR A 7 4.78 15.58 19.14
C THR A 7 4.41 15.36 17.67
N GLN A 8 5.26 14.64 16.94
CA GLN A 8 5.08 14.31 15.54
C GLN A 8 4.01 13.22 15.40
N ASN A 9 3.01 13.48 14.57
CA ASN A 9 1.89 12.57 14.32
C ASN A 9 2.38 11.31 13.56
N PRO A 10 2.26 10.09 14.12
CA PRO A 10 2.75 8.86 13.49
C PRO A 10 2.10 8.56 12.13
N GLU A 11 0.91 9.09 11.88
CA GLU A 11 0.20 8.95 10.59
C GLU A 11 0.85 9.73 9.44
N GLU A 12 1.45 10.90 9.71
CA GLU A 12 2.19 11.67 8.70
C GLU A 12 3.51 11.00 8.30
N MET A 13 4.04 10.18 9.20
CA MET A 13 5.30 9.48 9.03
C MET A 13 5.13 8.24 8.17
N LYS A 14 4.05 7.48 8.36
CA LYS A 14 3.68 6.30 7.54
C LYS A 14 3.61 6.63 6.05
N ALA A 15 2.95 7.75 5.68
CA ALA A 15 2.84 8.21 4.29
C ALA A 15 4.20 8.57 3.65
N PHE A 16 5.16 8.97 4.50
CA PHE A 16 6.50 9.40 4.12
C PHE A 16 7.50 8.24 3.93
N LEU A 17 7.29 7.11 4.62
CA LEU A 17 8.15 5.91 4.57
C LEU A 17 8.23 5.23 3.21
N PHE A 18 7.23 5.42 2.36
CA PHE A 18 7.09 4.65 1.13
C PHE A 18 7.95 5.11 -0.04
N SER A 19 8.59 6.28 0.04
CA SER A 19 9.57 6.69 -0.96
C SER A 19 10.93 5.98 -0.81
N LEU A 20 11.12 5.17 0.24
CA LEU A 20 12.37 4.48 0.56
C LEU A 20 12.38 2.97 0.35
N LEU A 21 11.31 2.40 -0.21
CA LEU A 21 11.27 0.96 -0.49
C LEU A 21 12.18 0.65 -1.69
N LYS A 22 13.48 0.71 -1.47
CA LYS A 22 14.48 -0.11 -2.14
C LYS A 22 15.30 -0.76 -1.03
N PRO A 23 15.28 -2.10 -0.88
CA PRO A 23 16.13 -2.75 0.11
C PRO A 23 17.61 -2.52 -0.23
N GLN A 24 18.36 -1.91 0.68
CA GLN A 24 19.82 -1.97 0.64
C GLN A 24 20.28 -3.41 0.93
N THR A 25 21.38 -3.80 0.29
CA THR A 25 22.17 -4.99 0.64
C THR A 25 22.99 -4.68 1.91
N PRO A 26 22.88 -5.45 2.99
CA PRO A 26 23.92 -5.43 4.01
C PRO A 26 25.08 -6.33 3.56
N SER A 27 26.26 -5.73 3.42
CA SER A 27 27.52 -6.46 3.58
C SER A 27 27.68 -6.83 5.05
N SER A 28 27.19 -7.99 5.45
CA SER A 28 27.66 -8.70 6.67
C SER A 28 27.14 -10.13 6.68
N SER A 29 27.99 -11.01 7.18
CA SER A 29 28.02 -12.47 7.00
C SER A 29 26.68 -13.20 7.22
N PRO A 30 26.34 -14.18 6.36
CA PRO A 30 25.08 -14.91 6.43
C PRO A 30 25.23 -16.12 7.35
N THR A 31 25.06 -15.98 8.67
CA THR A 31 25.16 -17.17 9.53
C THR A 31 24.04 -17.36 10.55
N ASN A 32 23.19 -16.37 10.84
CA ASN A 32 22.13 -16.54 11.86
C ASN A 32 20.68 -16.45 11.37
N LEU A 33 20.43 -16.12 10.09
CA LEU A 33 19.07 -16.13 9.49
C LEU A 33 18.70 -17.45 8.79
N LEU A 34 19.64 -18.38 8.65
CA LEU A 34 19.47 -19.61 7.87
C LEU A 34 18.62 -20.69 8.58
N LEU A 35 18.29 -20.52 9.87
CA LEU A 35 17.59 -21.55 10.64
C LEU A 35 16.08 -21.32 10.83
N LEU A 36 15.55 -20.11 10.62
CA LEU A 36 14.14 -19.81 10.95
C LEU A 36 13.15 -19.89 9.78
N HIS A 37 13.61 -19.96 8.53
CA HIS A 37 12.73 -19.98 7.35
C HIS A 37 12.84 -21.24 6.50
N ARG A 38 13.19 -22.37 7.12
CA ARG A 38 13.03 -23.69 6.50
C ARG A 38 11.62 -24.26 6.75
N HIS A 39 10.59 -23.43 6.58
CA HIS A 39 9.23 -23.95 6.36
C HIS A 39 9.21 -24.58 4.96
N HIS A 40 9.60 -25.85 4.88
CA HIS A 40 9.23 -26.69 3.74
C HIS A 40 7.71 -26.86 3.77
N GLN A 41 7.01 -25.93 3.14
CA GLN A 41 5.57 -26.02 2.94
C GLN A 41 5.30 -27.20 1.98
N ARG A 42 5.16 -28.41 2.55
CA ARG A 42 4.90 -29.66 1.82
C ARG A 42 3.49 -29.74 1.21
N ARG A 43 2.62 -28.76 1.47
CA ARG A 43 1.26 -28.68 0.91
C ARG A 43 0.96 -27.26 0.42
N SER A 44 0.78 -27.10 -0.89
CA SER A 44 0.27 -25.85 -1.47
C SER A 44 -1.15 -25.63 -0.98
N ILE A 45 -1.44 -24.43 -0.47
CA ILE A 45 -2.78 -24.04 -0.04
C ILE A 45 -3.77 -24.28 -1.19
N THR A 46 -4.92 -24.90 -0.89
CA THR A 46 -5.90 -25.23 -1.93
C THR A 46 -6.39 -23.98 -2.63
N LYS A 47 -6.06 -23.82 -3.92
CA LYS A 47 -6.34 -22.59 -4.67
C LYS A 47 -7.84 -22.48 -4.97
N VAL A 48 -8.57 -21.74 -4.14
CA VAL A 48 -9.99 -21.45 -4.40
C VAL A 48 -10.10 -20.23 -5.30
N ARG A 49 -10.73 -20.39 -6.47
CA ARG A 49 -11.02 -19.28 -7.38
C ARG A 49 -12.36 -18.67 -6.98
N LEU A 50 -12.33 -17.47 -6.42
CA LEU A 50 -13.53 -16.71 -6.07
C LEU A 50 -13.98 -15.87 -7.27
N LYS A 51 -15.29 -15.83 -7.55
CA LYS A 51 -15.86 -14.95 -8.56
C LYS A 51 -15.99 -13.54 -7.97
N TRP A 52 -15.55 -12.54 -8.72
CA TRP A 52 -15.74 -11.15 -8.33
C TRP A 52 -17.25 -10.85 -8.18
N VAL A 53 -17.59 -10.08 -7.16
CA VAL A 53 -18.97 -9.65 -6.88
C VAL A 53 -18.99 -8.13 -6.72
N LYS A 54 -19.92 -7.50 -7.44
CA LYS A 54 -20.17 -6.06 -7.40
C LYS A 54 -20.55 -5.61 -5.99
N ASN A 55 -19.94 -4.52 -5.53
CA ASN A 55 -20.33 -3.83 -4.30
C ASN A 55 -20.89 -2.45 -4.65
N ARG A 56 -22.22 -2.30 -4.59
CA ARG A 56 -22.89 -1.05 -4.98
C ARG A 56 -22.52 0.13 -4.07
N SER A 57 -22.26 -0.11 -2.79
CA SER A 57 -21.90 0.95 -1.84
C SER A 57 -20.51 1.50 -2.14
N ILE A 58 -19.50 0.62 -2.25
CA ILE A 58 -18.13 1.05 -2.61
C ILE A 58 -18.10 1.68 -4.01
N ASP A 59 -18.81 1.10 -4.97
CA ASP A 59 -18.94 1.70 -6.32
C ASP A 59 -19.54 3.11 -6.28
N HIS A 60 -20.58 3.33 -5.46
CA HIS A 60 -21.21 4.63 -5.33
C HIS A 60 -20.28 5.66 -4.68
N ILE A 61 -19.56 5.28 -3.61
CA ILE A 61 -18.57 6.15 -2.95
C ILE A 61 -17.46 6.55 -3.94
N ILE A 62 -16.99 5.60 -4.76
CA ILE A 62 -15.97 5.89 -5.78
C ILE A 62 -16.50 6.87 -6.83
N GLU A 63 -17.72 6.66 -7.31
CA GLU A 63 -18.37 7.50 -8.32
C GLU A 63 -18.59 8.93 -7.79
N THR A 64 -19.19 9.07 -6.60
CA THR A 64 -19.46 10.39 -5.98
C THR A 64 -18.18 11.15 -5.67
N GLU A 65 -17.13 10.48 -5.15
CA GLU A 65 -15.87 11.15 -4.85
C GLU A 65 -15.17 11.66 -6.12
N ILE A 66 -15.22 10.88 -7.21
CA ILE A 66 -14.66 11.29 -8.51
C ILE A 66 -15.44 12.50 -9.05
N ASP A 67 -16.77 12.45 -8.99
CA ASP A 67 -17.63 13.53 -9.49
C ASP A 67 -17.43 14.82 -8.67
N LEU A 68 -17.32 14.73 -7.34
CA LEU A 68 -17.06 15.87 -6.46
C LEU A 68 -15.69 16.49 -6.75
N LYS A 69 -14.63 15.68 -6.88
CA LYS A 69 -13.29 16.17 -7.24
C LYS A 69 -13.29 16.86 -8.60
N ALA A 70 -13.95 16.27 -9.59
CA ALA A 70 -14.11 16.89 -10.90
C ALA A 70 -14.85 18.24 -10.78
N ALA A 71 -15.98 18.29 -10.06
CA ALA A 71 -16.75 19.52 -9.86
C ALA A 71 -15.92 20.63 -9.17
N CYS A 72 -15.16 20.30 -8.12
CA CYS A 72 -14.27 21.24 -7.44
C CYS A 72 -13.20 21.81 -8.39
N LEU A 73 -12.50 20.94 -9.14
CA LEU A 73 -11.49 21.37 -10.10
C LEU A 73 -12.09 22.24 -11.21
N LEU A 74 -13.27 21.90 -11.70
CA LEU A 74 -13.98 22.69 -12.71
C LEU A 74 -14.39 24.06 -12.16
N LYS A 75 -14.95 24.12 -10.95
CA LYS A 75 -15.31 25.37 -10.28
C LYS A 75 -14.09 26.30 -10.14
N ASP A 76 -12.98 25.78 -9.63
CA ASP A 76 -11.76 26.57 -9.42
C ASP A 76 -11.16 27.04 -10.74
N ALA A 77 -11.23 26.21 -11.77
CA ALA A 77 -10.72 26.56 -13.07
C ALA A 77 -11.61 27.56 -13.84
N ILE A 78 -12.94 27.50 -13.69
CA ILE A 78 -13.87 28.53 -14.17
C ILE A 78 -13.56 29.87 -13.50
N LYS A 79 -13.35 29.88 -12.17
CA LYS A 79 -13.00 31.09 -11.42
C LYS A 79 -11.68 31.72 -11.87
N ARG A 80 -10.69 30.91 -12.25
CA ARG A 80 -9.40 31.38 -12.78
C ARG A 80 -9.48 31.84 -14.24
N SER A 81 -10.51 31.45 -14.97
CA SER A 81 -10.66 31.82 -16.38
C SER A 81 -11.06 33.30 -16.47
N PRO A 82 -10.33 34.13 -17.24
CA PRO A 82 -10.68 35.54 -17.44
C PRO A 82 -12.03 35.73 -18.15
N THR A 83 -12.54 34.69 -18.82
CA THR A 83 -13.84 34.71 -19.50
C THR A 83 -15.00 34.30 -18.60
N GLY A 84 -14.75 33.73 -17.40
CA GLY A 84 -15.78 33.24 -16.50
C GLY A 84 -16.50 31.94 -16.96
N PHE A 85 -16.05 31.30 -18.03
CA PHE A 85 -16.54 30.01 -18.51
C PHE A 85 -15.42 29.20 -19.19
N LEU A 86 -15.69 27.92 -19.46
CA LEU A 86 -14.77 27.01 -20.14
C LEU A 86 -15.44 26.41 -21.37
N THR A 87 -14.68 26.23 -22.46
CA THR A 87 -15.19 25.62 -23.69
C THR A 87 -15.04 24.09 -23.63
N ALA A 88 -15.95 23.36 -24.30
CA ALA A 88 -15.90 21.88 -24.43
C ALA A 88 -14.50 21.35 -24.80
N LYS A 89 -13.79 22.08 -25.66
CA LYS A 89 -12.42 21.76 -26.10
C LYS A 89 -11.40 21.89 -24.96
N SER A 90 -11.49 22.95 -24.15
CA SER A 90 -10.64 23.16 -22.98
C SER A 90 -10.75 22.00 -21.95
N PHE A 91 -11.95 21.41 -21.80
CA PHE A 91 -12.14 20.28 -20.89
C PHE A 91 -11.43 18.99 -21.35
N ALA A 92 -11.37 18.74 -22.66
CA ALA A 92 -10.75 17.53 -23.21
C ALA A 92 -9.23 17.50 -22.93
N ASP A 93 -8.57 18.65 -23.05
CA ASP A 93 -7.14 18.79 -22.76
C ASP A 93 -6.85 18.70 -21.25
N TRP A 94 -7.79 19.19 -20.43
CA TRP A 94 -7.68 19.19 -18.98
C TRP A 94 -7.90 17.84 -18.32
N GLN A 95 -8.60 16.90 -18.95
CA GLN A 95 -8.73 15.53 -18.42
C GLN A 95 -7.37 14.84 -18.19
N LYS A 96 -6.34 15.19 -18.98
CA LYS A 96 -4.97 14.69 -18.80
C LYS A 96 -4.16 15.56 -17.84
N LEU A 97 -4.30 16.89 -17.92
CA LEU A 97 -3.51 17.86 -17.16
C LEU A 97 -3.95 18.04 -15.70
N LEU A 98 -5.26 18.00 -15.42
CA LEU A 98 -5.81 18.25 -14.09
C LEU A 98 -5.53 17.14 -13.10
N GLY A 99 -4.85 16.07 -13.51
CA GLY A 99 -4.50 15.02 -12.59
C GLY A 99 -5.71 14.59 -11.76
N LEU A 100 -6.82 14.18 -12.40
CA LEU A 100 -7.75 13.21 -11.76
C LEU A 100 -7.04 11.87 -11.45
N THR A 101 -5.73 11.87 -11.67
CA THR A 101 -4.62 11.16 -11.07
C THR A 101 -3.91 12.09 -10.08
N VAL A 102 -4.58 12.48 -8.99
CA VAL A 102 -3.86 13.13 -7.87
C VAL A 102 -2.80 12.12 -7.47
N PRO A 103 -1.55 12.50 -7.12
CA PRO A 103 -0.64 11.55 -6.49
C PRO A 103 -1.39 10.97 -5.31
N ASP A 104 -1.77 9.69 -5.39
CA ASP A 104 -2.66 9.08 -4.39
C ASP A 104 -2.02 9.16 -2.99
N LEU A 105 -0.70 9.35 -2.93
CA LEU A 105 0.13 9.52 -1.73
C LEU A 105 0.20 10.97 -1.19
N GLY A 106 -0.39 11.96 -1.88
CA GLY A 106 -0.49 13.34 -1.37
C GLY A 106 0.83 14.10 -1.23
N LEU A 107 1.92 13.65 -1.88
CA LEU A 107 3.23 14.31 -1.76
C LEU A 107 3.23 15.66 -2.50
N PRO A 108 3.70 16.75 -1.85
CA PRO A 108 3.78 18.06 -2.48
C PRO A 108 4.89 18.11 -3.55
N ASP A 109 4.75 19.03 -4.50
CA ASP A 109 5.82 19.31 -5.47
C ASP A 109 7.09 19.78 -4.73
N GLY A 110 8.24 19.21 -5.10
CA GLY A 110 9.52 19.53 -4.45
C GLY A 110 9.62 18.99 -3.02
N PHE A 111 8.87 17.93 -2.68
CA PHE A 111 8.89 17.32 -1.35
C PHE A 111 10.31 17.05 -0.84
N GLU A 112 11.26 16.71 -1.70
CA GLU A 112 12.67 16.48 -1.33
C GLU A 112 13.30 17.69 -0.60
N LYS A 113 12.89 18.91 -0.91
CA LYS A 113 13.37 20.15 -0.28
C LYS A 113 12.75 20.39 1.10
N VAL A 114 11.59 19.82 1.37
CA VAL A 114 10.91 19.89 2.67
C VAL A 114 11.34 18.72 3.57
N LEU A 115 11.51 17.56 2.95
CA LEU A 115 11.69 16.28 3.59
C LEU A 115 13.10 16.05 4.11
N VAL A 116 14.09 16.30 3.25
CA VAL A 116 15.50 16.04 3.55
C VAL A 116 15.99 16.93 4.70
N PRO A 117 15.63 18.23 4.78
CA PRO A 117 15.97 19.05 5.94
C PRO A 117 15.23 18.63 7.22
N LYS A 118 14.00 18.11 7.12
CA LYS A 118 13.21 17.66 8.28
C LYS A 118 13.73 16.33 8.86
N TYR A 119 14.31 15.47 8.01
CA TYR A 119 14.83 14.16 8.41
C TYR A 119 16.22 13.87 7.80
N PRO A 120 17.24 14.66 8.16
CA PRO A 120 18.57 14.58 7.55
C PRO A 120 19.32 13.28 7.88
N ASP A 121 19.01 12.67 9.02
CA ASP A 121 19.59 11.39 9.44
C ASP A 121 19.00 10.21 8.66
N CYS A 122 17.78 10.37 8.15
CA CYS A 122 17.07 9.33 7.42
C CYS A 122 17.29 9.41 5.90
N PHE A 123 17.41 10.63 5.35
CA PHE A 123 17.41 10.86 3.91
C PHE A 123 18.54 11.75 3.45
N ARG A 124 19.02 11.48 2.23
CA ARG A 124 19.93 12.37 1.50
C ARG A 124 19.67 12.31 0.01
N ILE A 125 19.93 13.42 -0.67
CA ILE A 125 19.91 13.47 -2.13
C ILE A 125 21.30 13.08 -2.66
N VAL A 126 21.34 12.10 -3.56
CA VAL A 126 22.54 11.68 -4.28
C VAL A 126 22.33 11.91 -5.78
N LYS A 127 23.38 12.25 -6.52
CA LYS A 127 23.27 12.37 -7.98
C LYS A 127 23.48 11.00 -8.62
N ALA A 128 22.56 10.60 -9.49
CA ALA A 128 22.74 9.45 -10.36
C ALA A 128 23.79 9.75 -11.45
N SER A 129 24.24 8.71 -12.15
CA SER A 129 25.23 8.82 -13.23
C SER A 129 24.78 9.73 -14.39
N ASN A 130 23.48 9.91 -14.55
CA ASN A 130 22.87 10.82 -15.54
C ASN A 130 22.66 12.25 -15.01
N GLY A 131 23.19 12.59 -13.82
CA GLY A 131 23.07 13.91 -13.21
C GLY A 131 21.75 14.18 -12.48
N VAL A 132 20.79 13.25 -12.53
CA VAL A 132 19.49 13.40 -11.86
C VAL A 132 19.65 13.22 -10.35
N GLY A 133 19.02 14.10 -9.56
CA GLY A 133 18.97 13.97 -8.10
C GLY A 133 18.04 12.83 -7.68
N CYS A 134 18.56 11.91 -6.87
CA CYS A 134 17.84 10.74 -6.37
C CYS A 134 17.81 10.77 -4.85
N LEU A 135 16.66 10.43 -4.26
CA LEU A 135 16.52 10.29 -2.82
C LEU A 135 17.10 8.95 -2.36
N LYS A 136 17.95 8.98 -1.33
CA LYS A 136 18.58 7.80 -0.73
C LYS A 136 18.28 7.74 0.76
N ALA A 137 17.81 6.58 1.22
CA ALA A 137 17.78 6.24 2.64
C ALA A 137 19.21 6.08 3.18
N ILE A 138 19.50 6.72 4.31
CA ILE A 138 20.74 6.51 5.07
C ILE A 138 20.47 5.52 6.20
N GLN A 139 19.71 5.96 7.20
CA GLN A 139 19.36 5.17 8.36
C GLN A 139 17.86 5.16 8.51
N TRP A 140 17.28 3.98 8.70
CA TRP A 140 15.84 3.84 8.87
C TRP A 140 15.51 3.42 10.30
N PRO A 141 14.88 4.29 11.10
CA PRO A 141 14.41 3.91 12.42
C PRO A 141 13.40 2.76 12.28
N LYS A 142 13.70 1.62 12.90
CA LYS A 142 12.84 0.43 12.87
C LYS A 142 11.47 0.65 13.52
N GLU A 143 11.35 1.70 14.33
CA GLU A 143 10.10 2.12 14.98
C GLU A 143 9.10 2.69 13.98
N TYR A 144 9.56 3.20 12.86
CA TYR A 144 8.70 3.77 11.83
C TYR A 144 8.20 2.68 10.88
N ALA A 145 9.00 1.63 10.66
CA ALA A 145 8.68 0.51 9.78
C ALA A 145 7.63 -0.47 10.37
N VAL A 146 6.48 0.06 10.79
CA VAL A 146 5.34 -0.73 11.31
C VAL A 146 4.16 -0.55 10.37
N SER A 147 3.62 -1.67 9.86
CA SER A 147 2.51 -1.63 8.92
C SER A 147 1.20 -1.26 9.61
N GLU A 148 0.24 -0.77 8.83
CA GLU A 148 -1.13 -0.50 9.23
C GLU A 148 -1.81 -1.75 9.81
N LEU A 149 -1.51 -2.94 9.28
CA LEU A 149 -2.04 -4.18 9.84
C LEU A 149 -1.47 -4.49 11.23
N GLN A 150 -0.20 -4.16 11.48
CA GLN A 150 0.41 -4.28 12.81
C GLN A 150 -0.19 -3.24 13.77
N MET A 151 -0.27 -1.98 13.34
CA MET A 151 -0.79 -0.85 14.12
C MET A 151 -2.28 -1.02 14.51
N SER A 152 -3.12 -1.46 13.57
CA SER A 152 -4.56 -1.65 13.81
C SER A 152 -4.90 -2.72 14.85
N ARG A 153 -3.94 -3.59 15.22
CA ARG A 153 -4.10 -4.59 16.29
C ARG A 153 -3.58 -4.14 17.66
N GLU A 154 -2.64 -3.20 17.69
CA GLU A 154 -2.06 -2.68 18.94
C GLU A 154 -3.07 -1.91 19.81
N GLY A 155 -4.23 -1.54 19.26
CA GLY A 155 -5.36 -1.01 20.03
C GLY A 155 -5.94 -1.96 21.09
N GLY A 156 -5.45 -3.22 21.18
CA GLY A 156 -5.79 -4.18 22.23
C GLY A 156 -4.55 -4.84 22.85
N TYR A 157 -4.08 -4.29 23.98
CA TYR A 157 -3.16 -4.87 24.99
C TYR A 157 -1.67 -5.13 24.67
N LEU A 158 -0.83 -4.36 25.37
CA LEU A 158 0.51 -4.64 25.97
C LEU A 158 1.65 -5.26 25.13
N GLY A 159 2.53 -4.38 24.64
CA GLY A 159 3.99 -4.38 24.88
C GLY A 159 4.86 -5.56 24.42
N ASP A 160 4.58 -6.78 24.87
CA ASP A 160 5.39 -7.97 24.59
C ASP A 160 5.08 -8.57 23.20
N GLU A 161 3.86 -8.39 22.69
CA GLU A 161 3.48 -8.83 21.34
C GLU A 161 4.28 -8.10 20.26
N TYR A 162 4.64 -6.82 20.46
CA TYR A 162 5.43 -6.05 19.48
C TYR A 162 6.78 -6.71 19.16
N ARG A 163 7.42 -7.32 20.16
CA ARG A 163 8.71 -7.99 20.01
C ARG A 163 8.58 -9.34 19.29
N GLN A 164 7.43 -10.00 19.41
CA GLN A 164 7.09 -11.25 18.70
C GLN A 164 6.61 -10.97 17.26
N ILE A 165 5.83 -9.90 17.07
CA ILE A 165 5.40 -9.36 15.77
C ILE A 165 6.62 -8.95 14.93
N LYS A 166 7.61 -8.29 15.56
CA LYS A 166 8.89 -7.93 14.92
C LYS A 166 9.78 -9.11 14.54
N LYS A 167 9.53 -10.29 15.09
CA LYS A 167 10.25 -11.53 14.76
C LYS A 167 9.52 -12.38 13.72
N GLY A 168 8.39 -11.91 13.19
CA GLY A 168 7.54 -12.71 12.29
C GLY A 168 6.90 -13.92 12.98
N GLU A 169 6.94 -13.98 14.32
CA GLU A 169 6.46 -15.11 15.13
C GLU A 169 4.94 -15.07 15.37
N THR A 170 4.25 -13.96 15.06
CA THR A 170 2.80 -13.82 15.26
C THR A 170 1.98 -14.01 13.99
N VAL A 171 0.86 -14.73 14.13
CA VAL A 171 -0.16 -14.89 13.10
C VAL A 171 -1.01 -13.62 12.98
N LEU A 172 -0.53 -12.63 12.23
CA LEU A 172 -1.35 -11.47 11.85
C LEU A 172 -2.33 -11.86 10.76
N ALA A 173 -3.61 -11.61 11.00
CA ALA A 173 -4.70 -11.93 10.10
C ALA A 173 -5.37 -10.66 9.57
N PHE A 174 -5.59 -10.63 8.26
CA PHE A 174 -6.26 -9.53 7.58
C PHE A 174 -7.76 -9.52 7.95
N PRO A 175 -8.36 -8.35 8.17
CA PRO A 175 -9.81 -8.25 8.27
C PRO A 175 -10.47 -8.66 6.96
N MET A 176 -11.52 -9.46 7.07
CA MET A 176 -12.18 -10.09 5.92
C MET A 176 -13.63 -9.63 5.84
N ASN A 177 -14.00 -8.99 4.73
CA ASN A 177 -15.38 -8.63 4.44
C ASN A 177 -15.84 -9.28 3.13
N PHE A 178 -16.45 -10.45 3.25
CA PHE A 178 -16.85 -11.22 2.08
C PHE A 178 -18.16 -10.70 1.46
N PRO A 179 -18.28 -10.74 0.12
CA PRO A 179 -19.58 -10.62 -0.51
C PRO A 179 -20.56 -11.68 0.04
N ARG A 180 -21.85 -11.34 0.11
CA ARG A 180 -22.90 -12.28 0.54
C ARG A 180 -22.80 -13.58 -0.26
N GLY A 181 -22.90 -14.72 0.44
CA GLY A 181 -22.80 -16.07 -0.14
C GLY A 181 -21.39 -16.67 -0.17
N TYR A 182 -20.31 -15.88 -0.03
CA TYR A 182 -18.95 -16.42 0.04
C TYR A 182 -18.58 -16.91 1.43
N GLY A 183 -19.01 -16.15 2.45
CA GLY A 183 -18.74 -16.47 3.84
C GLY A 183 -19.32 -17.80 4.30
N GLY A 184 -20.24 -18.44 3.57
CA GLY A 184 -20.83 -19.74 3.94
C GLY A 184 -20.11 -20.97 3.33
N GLN A 185 -19.21 -20.77 2.37
CA GLN A 185 -18.59 -21.88 1.65
C GLN A 185 -17.44 -22.48 2.48
N LYS A 186 -17.61 -23.73 2.94
CA LYS A 186 -16.62 -24.44 3.78
C LYS A 186 -15.21 -24.43 3.18
N LYS A 187 -15.10 -24.65 1.86
CA LYS A 187 -13.81 -24.63 1.16
C LYS A 187 -13.14 -23.25 1.19
N VAL A 188 -13.93 -22.17 1.06
CA VAL A 188 -13.42 -20.80 1.13
C VAL A 188 -12.93 -20.47 2.54
N ARG A 189 -13.69 -20.88 3.56
CA ARG A 189 -13.29 -20.69 4.97
C ARG A 189 -11.99 -21.42 5.29
N ALA A 190 -11.93 -22.73 5.01
CA ALA A 190 -10.74 -23.53 5.27
C ALA A 190 -9.50 -22.98 4.54
N TRP A 191 -9.67 -22.61 3.26
CA TRP A 191 -8.63 -21.96 2.48
C TRP A 191 -8.12 -20.66 3.12
N MET A 192 -9.05 -19.83 3.61
CA MET A 192 -8.70 -18.56 4.25
C MET A 192 -8.09 -18.77 5.63
N GLU A 193 -8.55 -19.74 6.42
CA GLU A 193 -7.93 -20.10 7.69
C GLU A 193 -6.47 -20.54 7.50
N GLU A 194 -6.19 -21.37 6.49
CA GLU A 194 -4.81 -21.73 6.12
C GLU A 194 -3.99 -20.50 5.72
N PHE A 195 -4.55 -19.61 4.91
CA PHE A 195 -3.89 -18.37 4.51
C PHE A 195 -3.59 -17.46 5.72
N GLN A 196 -4.56 -17.29 6.62
CA GLN A 196 -4.39 -16.43 7.79
C GLN A 196 -3.34 -16.99 8.74
N LYS A 197 -3.19 -18.32 8.85
CA LYS A 197 -2.17 -19.00 9.68
C LYS A 197 -0.73 -18.82 9.22
N LEU A 198 -0.49 -18.44 7.96
CA LEU A 198 0.87 -18.21 7.47
C LEU A 198 1.56 -17.10 8.29
N PRO A 199 2.89 -17.14 8.45
CA PRO A 199 3.63 -16.02 9.06
C PRO A 199 3.37 -14.70 8.30
N TYR A 200 3.24 -13.61 9.04
CA TYR A 200 3.20 -12.28 8.43
C TYR A 200 4.61 -11.70 8.37
N ILE A 201 5.02 -11.29 7.17
CA ILE A 201 6.29 -10.63 6.92
C ILE A 201 5.97 -9.18 6.58
N SER A 202 6.62 -8.25 7.29
CA SER A 202 6.37 -6.83 7.12
C SER A 202 6.64 -6.38 5.67
N PRO A 203 5.82 -5.49 5.10
CA PRO A 203 6.08 -4.85 3.81
C PRO A 203 7.43 -4.14 3.74
N TYR A 204 7.94 -3.69 4.89
CA TYR A 204 9.22 -2.99 5.02
C TYR A 204 10.43 -3.93 5.20
N GLU A 205 10.21 -5.24 5.32
CA GLU A 205 11.27 -6.23 5.40
C GLU A 205 11.71 -6.71 4.01
N ASP A 206 12.99 -7.08 3.91
CA ASP A 206 13.58 -7.61 2.69
C ASP A 206 13.03 -9.01 2.39
N SER A 207 12.50 -9.18 1.17
CA SER A 207 11.83 -10.40 0.74
C SER A 207 12.61 -11.23 -0.26
N ARG A 208 13.85 -10.86 -0.57
CA ARG A 208 14.67 -11.54 -1.59
C ARG A 208 14.91 -13.03 -1.32
N HIS A 209 14.83 -13.42 -0.05
CA HIS A 209 15.05 -14.80 0.40
C HIS A 209 13.79 -15.69 0.33
N ILE A 210 12.63 -15.12 0.00
CA ILE A 210 11.35 -15.83 -0.05
C ILE A 210 11.12 -16.32 -1.48
N ASP A 211 10.73 -17.59 -1.64
CA ASP A 211 10.35 -18.14 -2.95
C ASP A 211 9.16 -17.33 -3.54
N PRO A 212 9.32 -16.69 -4.70
CA PRO A 212 8.26 -15.91 -5.34
C PRO A 212 6.98 -16.68 -5.66
N LYS A 213 7.02 -18.02 -5.69
CA LYS A 213 5.87 -18.89 -5.97
C LYS A 213 5.20 -19.46 -4.72
N SER A 214 5.75 -19.20 -3.53
CA SER A 214 5.24 -19.70 -2.25
C SER A 214 3.95 -18.98 -1.82
N ASP A 215 3.14 -19.66 -0.99
CA ASP A 215 1.96 -19.03 -0.39
C ASP A 215 2.36 -17.94 0.62
N LEU A 216 3.58 -18.03 1.19
CA LEU A 216 4.17 -17.00 2.05
C LEU A 216 4.44 -15.70 1.27
N MET A 217 5.03 -15.78 0.08
CA MET A 217 5.19 -14.61 -0.80
C MET A 217 3.82 -14.02 -1.14
N GLU A 218 2.84 -14.87 -1.41
CA GLU A 218 1.49 -14.42 -1.69
C GLU A 218 0.87 -13.64 -0.51
N LYS A 219 1.03 -14.12 0.73
CA LYS A 219 0.64 -13.37 1.94
C LYS A 219 1.39 -12.05 2.07
N ARG A 220 2.69 -12.02 1.79
CA ARG A 220 3.46 -10.77 1.80
C ARG A 220 2.94 -9.77 0.76
N VAL A 221 2.62 -10.22 -0.46
CA VAL A 221 2.06 -9.35 -1.50
C VAL A 221 0.72 -8.76 -1.06
N VAL A 222 -0.15 -9.55 -0.40
CA VAL A 222 -1.38 -9.02 0.21
C VAL A 222 -1.04 -7.92 1.24
N GLY A 223 -0.04 -8.16 2.09
CA GLY A 223 0.45 -7.18 3.06
C GLY A 223 0.95 -5.89 2.42
N VAL A 224 1.80 -5.98 1.39
CA VAL A 224 2.34 -4.79 0.68
C VAL A 224 1.24 -4.00 -0.01
N LEU A 225 0.28 -4.67 -0.65
CA LEU A 225 -0.83 -3.99 -1.31
C LEU A 225 -1.78 -3.33 -0.31
N HIS A 226 -2.06 -4.02 0.80
CA HIS A 226 -2.89 -3.48 1.89
C HIS A 226 -2.23 -2.23 2.48
N GLU A 227 -0.94 -2.33 2.80
CA GLU A 227 -0.14 -1.23 3.34
C GLU A 227 -0.10 -0.04 2.37
N PHE A 228 0.21 -0.30 1.09
CA PHE A 228 0.24 0.74 0.06
C PHE A 228 -1.11 1.46 -0.08
N LEU A 229 -2.21 0.72 -0.12
CA LEU A 229 -3.53 1.32 -0.22
C LEU A 229 -3.84 2.14 1.02
N SER A 230 -3.54 1.66 2.23
CA SER A 230 -3.78 2.38 3.47
C SER A 230 -3.06 3.73 3.53
N LEU A 231 -1.90 3.86 2.89
CA LEU A 231 -1.23 5.14 2.76
C LEU A 231 -1.88 6.12 1.81
N THR A 232 -2.60 5.63 0.81
CA THR A 232 -3.22 6.54 -0.15
C THR A 232 -4.27 7.37 0.57
N LEU A 233 -4.37 8.65 0.22
CA LEU A 233 -5.29 9.62 0.85
C LEU A 233 -6.74 9.12 0.93
N HIS A 234 -7.16 8.30 -0.03
CA HIS A 234 -8.53 7.78 -0.14
C HIS A 234 -8.62 6.27 -0.01
N LYS A 235 -7.57 5.62 0.52
CA LYS A 235 -7.47 4.16 0.62
C LYS A 235 -7.79 3.43 -0.68
N LYS A 236 -7.42 4.01 -1.82
CA LYS A 236 -7.69 3.49 -3.16
C LYS A 236 -6.73 4.06 -4.20
N THR A 237 -6.55 3.33 -5.29
CA THR A 237 -5.72 3.76 -6.43
C THR A 237 -6.18 3.14 -7.74
N LYS A 238 -5.76 3.70 -8.89
CA LYS A 238 -6.03 3.08 -10.19
C LYS A 238 -5.14 1.86 -10.39
N ARG A 239 -5.71 0.83 -11.01
CA ARG A 239 -5.04 -0.43 -11.37
C ARG A 239 -3.71 -0.22 -12.12
N ASN A 240 -3.64 0.78 -12.99
CA ASN A 240 -2.45 1.04 -13.79
C ASN A 240 -1.29 1.64 -12.97
N TYR A 241 -1.58 2.39 -11.89
CA TYR A 241 -0.55 2.90 -10.98
C TYR A 241 0.12 1.79 -10.20
N LEU A 242 -0.67 0.85 -9.66
CA LEU A 242 -0.10 -0.33 -9.01
C LEU A 242 0.80 -1.11 -9.97
N ARG A 243 0.39 -1.23 -11.25
CA ARG A 243 1.20 -1.91 -12.26
C ARG A 243 2.54 -1.22 -12.50
N SER A 244 2.58 0.11 -12.52
CA SER A 244 3.84 0.85 -12.73
C SER A 244 4.77 0.77 -11.52
N LEU A 245 4.23 0.62 -10.30
CA LEU A 245 5.00 0.55 -9.06
C LEU A 245 5.52 -0.86 -8.71
N ARG A 246 5.46 -1.79 -9.67
CA ARG A 246 5.76 -3.20 -9.41
C ARG A 246 7.20 -3.40 -8.92
N GLU A 247 8.17 -2.80 -9.61
CA GLU A 247 9.59 -3.04 -9.31
C GLU A 247 9.98 -2.30 -8.03
N GLU A 248 9.43 -1.10 -7.82
CA GLU A 248 9.62 -0.26 -6.64
C GLU A 248 9.09 -0.96 -5.37
N LEU A 249 7.95 -1.65 -5.46
CA LEU A 249 7.38 -2.41 -4.33
C LEU A 249 7.91 -3.85 -4.24
N ASN A 250 8.88 -4.22 -5.08
CA ASN A 250 9.48 -5.55 -5.15
C ASN A 250 8.43 -6.67 -5.35
N LEU A 251 7.45 -6.43 -6.23
CA LEU A 251 6.29 -7.30 -6.45
C LEU A 251 6.51 -8.32 -7.60
N PRO A 252 6.03 -9.57 -7.46
CA PRO A 252 6.12 -10.57 -8.53
C PRO A 252 5.36 -10.17 -9.81
N HIS A 253 5.81 -10.61 -10.98
CA HIS A 253 5.20 -10.26 -12.29
C HIS A 253 3.67 -10.46 -12.36
N LYS A 254 3.12 -11.46 -11.67
CA LYS A 254 1.67 -11.78 -11.69
C LYS A 254 0.92 -11.29 -10.44
N PHE A 255 1.47 -10.34 -9.67
CA PHE A 255 0.89 -9.87 -8.41
C PHE A 255 -0.55 -9.34 -8.54
N MET A 256 -0.92 -8.79 -9.70
CA MET A 256 -2.29 -8.30 -9.94
C MET A 256 -3.38 -9.36 -9.77
N ARG A 257 -3.05 -10.65 -9.86
CA ARG A 257 -3.98 -11.76 -9.59
C ARG A 257 -4.37 -11.86 -8.11
N ILE A 258 -3.56 -11.30 -7.21
CA ILE A 258 -3.83 -11.29 -5.78
C ILE A 258 -5.09 -10.48 -5.48
N ILE A 259 -5.28 -9.32 -6.12
CA ILE A 259 -6.45 -8.46 -5.92
C ILE A 259 -7.76 -9.22 -6.19
N THR A 260 -7.81 -10.03 -7.26
CA THR A 260 -9.01 -10.81 -7.60
C THR A 260 -9.10 -12.14 -6.85
N ARG A 261 -7.97 -12.68 -6.36
CA ARG A 261 -7.93 -13.92 -5.57
C ARG A 261 -8.38 -13.70 -4.14
N TYR A 262 -8.15 -12.52 -3.56
CA TYR A 262 -8.57 -12.15 -2.21
C TYR A 262 -9.69 -11.10 -2.21
N PRO A 263 -10.88 -11.38 -2.78
CA PRO A 263 -12.01 -10.48 -2.81
C PRO A 263 -12.69 -10.31 -1.45
N GLY A 264 -12.16 -10.90 -0.37
CA GLY A 264 -12.57 -10.58 1.01
C GLY A 264 -11.72 -9.44 1.62
N ILE A 265 -10.55 -9.16 1.03
CA ILE A 265 -9.62 -8.11 1.47
C ILE A 265 -9.67 -6.93 0.51
N PHE A 266 -9.62 -7.20 -0.79
CA PHE A 266 -9.63 -6.17 -1.83
C PHE A 266 -10.95 -6.10 -2.58
N TYR A 267 -11.25 -4.91 -3.07
CA TYR A 267 -12.31 -4.64 -4.03
C TYR A 267 -11.71 -4.07 -5.32
N LEU A 268 -12.34 -4.41 -6.44
CA LEU A 268 -11.99 -3.92 -7.77
C LEU A 268 -13.25 -3.29 -8.36
N SER A 269 -13.25 -1.97 -8.51
CA SER A 269 -14.35 -1.22 -9.13
C SER A 269 -14.05 -0.96 -10.61
N PHE A 270 -15.10 -0.96 -11.45
CA PHE A 270 -15.03 -0.67 -12.88
C PHE A 270 -15.82 0.59 -13.26
N LYS A 271 -15.97 1.52 -12.31
CA LYS A 271 -16.71 2.77 -12.48
C LYS A 271 -15.90 3.84 -13.21
N CYS A 272 -16.60 4.84 -13.76
CA CYS A 272 -16.00 6.03 -14.38
C CYS A 272 -14.94 5.73 -15.46
N LYS A 273 -15.14 4.65 -16.25
CA LYS A 273 -14.20 4.15 -17.28
C LYS A 273 -12.79 3.84 -16.75
N THR A 274 -12.63 3.69 -15.44
CA THR A 274 -11.36 3.34 -14.80
C THR A 274 -11.51 2.05 -14.01
N THR A 275 -10.38 1.44 -13.67
CA THR A 275 -10.36 0.29 -12.78
C THR A 275 -9.67 0.71 -11.49
N THR A 276 -10.43 0.79 -10.40
CA THR A 276 -9.95 1.27 -9.10
C THR A 276 -9.84 0.10 -8.13
N VAL A 277 -8.73 0.03 -7.39
CA VAL A 277 -8.47 -0.96 -6.34
C VAL A 277 -8.61 -0.27 -4.99
N SER A 278 -9.30 -0.90 -4.05
CA SER A 278 -9.41 -0.45 -2.65
C SER A 278 -9.42 -1.65 -1.69
N PRO A 279 -9.09 -1.48 -0.41
CA PRO A 279 -9.46 -2.43 0.63
C PRO A 279 -10.98 -2.53 0.77
N ARG A 280 -11.47 -3.58 1.44
CA ARG A 280 -12.90 -3.79 1.75
C ARG A 280 -13.31 -3.37 3.15
N GLU A 281 -12.33 -3.14 4.01
CA GLU A 281 -12.50 -2.63 5.36
C GLU A 281 -12.73 -1.11 5.40
N GLY A 282 -12.56 -0.42 4.27
CA GLY A 282 -12.72 1.03 4.10
C GLY A 282 -13.84 1.38 3.14
#